data_AF-A0A562WQ46-F1
#
_entry.id   AF-A0A562WQ46-F1
#
_cell.length_a   1.000
_cell.length_b   1.000
_cell.length_c   1.000
_cell.angle_alpha   90.00
_cell.angle_beta   90.00
_cell.angle_gamma   90.00
#
_symmetry.space_group_name_H-M   'P 1'
#
loop_
_entity.id
_entity.type
_entity.pdbx_description
1 polymer ?
#
loop_
_entity_poly.entity_id
_entity_poly.type
_entity_poly.pdbx_seq_one_letter_code
_entity_poly.pdbx_strand_id
1 'polypeptide(L)' 'MSAIELSEKEVTTLVRMLESYLPDLATERVGTDNKKWHAELKEQEAVLGDILKRLKGATS' A
#
# COMPACT_ATOMS: atom_id res chain seq x y z
N MET A 1 9.07 -16.51 -11.96
CA MET A 1 9.27 -15.87 -10.64
C MET A 1 8.69 -16.79 -9.58
N SER A 2 9.45 -17.10 -8.53
CA SER A 2 8.94 -17.84 -7.38
C SER A 2 8.05 -16.91 -6.53
N ALA A 3 6.99 -17.45 -5.94
CA ALA A 3 6.21 -16.73 -4.95
C ALA A 3 7.07 -16.45 -3.71
N ILE A 4 6.94 -15.25 -3.15
CA ILE A 4 7.51 -14.94 -1.84
C ILE A 4 6.55 -15.50 -0.81
N GLU A 5 7.01 -16.44 0.01
CA GLU A 5 6.27 -16.92 1.18
C GLU A 5 6.54 -15.97 2.35
N LEU A 6 5.48 -15.46 2.97
CA LEU A 6 5.57 -14.57 4.12
C LEU A 6 5.12 -15.32 5.37
N SER A 7 5.92 -15.22 6.43
CA SER A 7 5.49 -15.62 7.77
C SER A 7 4.40 -14.69 8.31
N GLU A 8 3.63 -15.16 9.30
CA GLU A 8 2.60 -14.36 9.96
C GLU A 8 3.13 -13.02 10.52
N LYS A 9 4.36 -13.05 11.05
CA LYS A 9 5.03 -11.85 11.56
C LYS A 9 5.34 -10.85 10.44
N GLU A 10 5.80 -11.32 9.29
CA GLU A 10 6.05 -10.48 8.11
C GLU A 10 4.74 -9.90 7.58
N VAL A 11 3.69 -10.70 7.46
CA VAL A 11 2.35 -10.23 7.04
C VAL A 11 1.86 -9.15 7.99
N THR A 12 1.90 -9.39 9.30
CA THR A 12 1.45 -8.41 10.31
C THR A 12 2.25 -7.11 10.25
N THR A 13 3.57 -7.21 10.04
CA THR A 13 4.46 -6.05 9.95
C THR A 13 4.13 -5.23 8.70
N LEU A 14 3.99 -5.88 7.55
CA LEU A 14 3.66 -5.24 6.28
C LEU A 14 2.28 -4.59 6.32
N VAL A 15 1.28 -5.25 6.90
CA VAL A 15 -0.06 -4.69 7.08
C VAL A 15 0.02 -3.38 7.87
N ARG A 16 0.70 -3.37 9.02
CA ARG A 16 0.85 -2.16 9.85
C ARG A 16 1.56 -1.03 9.12
N MET A 17 2.62 -1.35 8.38
CA MET A 17 3.35 -0.36 7.60
C MET A 17 2.47 0.27 6.51
N LEU A 18 1.72 -0.56 5.77
CA LEU A 18 0.82 -0.07 4.71
C LEU A 18 -0.33 0.74 5.28
N GLU A 19 -0.92 0.33 6.41
CA GLU A 19 -1.97 1.08 7.10
C GLU A 19 -1.48 2.45 7.58
N SER A 20 -0.22 2.56 8.00
CA SER A 20 0.37 3.84 8.39
C SER A 20 0.72 4.71 7.18
N TYR A 21 1.18 4.12 6.07
CA TYR A 21 1.73 4.87 4.94
C TYR A 21 0.66 5.36 3.96
N LEU A 22 -0.41 4.58 3.72
CA LEU A 22 -1.48 4.95 2.79
C LEU A 22 -2.13 6.31 3.09
N PRO A 23 -2.40 6.69 4.36
CA PRO A 23 -2.90 8.02 4.69
C PRO A 23 -1.92 9.16 4.36
N ASP A 24 -0.61 8.94 4.56
CA ASP A 24 0.42 9.93 4.24
C ASP A 24 0.50 10.15 2.72
N LEU A 25 0.46 9.06 1.96
CA LEU A 25 0.41 9.07 0.50
C LEU A 25 -0.83 9.83 -0.03
N ALA A 26 -1.99 9.59 0.60
CA ALA A 26 -3.23 10.31 0.27
C ALA A 26 -3.16 11.80 0.60
N THR A 27 -2.52 12.15 1.71
CA THR A 27 -2.28 13.54 2.09
C THR A 27 -1.39 14.23 1.05
N GLU A 28 -0.30 13.59 0.64
CA GLU A 28 0.61 14.11 -0.38
C GLU A 28 -0.10 14.29 -1.74
N ARG A 29 -0.92 13.30 -2.12
CA ARG A 29 -1.67 13.36 -3.38
C ARG A 29 -2.65 14.51 -3.42
N VAL A 30 -3.40 14.73 -2.34
CA VAL A 30 -4.35 15.85 -2.26
C VAL A 30 -3.63 17.19 -2.17
N GLY A 31 -2.43 17.22 -1.58
CA GLY A 31 -1.64 18.44 -1.40
C GLY A 31 -0.84 18.91 -2.61
N THR A 32 -0.80 18.15 -3.71
CA THR A 32 0.00 18.52 -4.90
C THR A 32 -0.87 19.03 -6.06
N ASP A 33 -0.47 20.17 -6.63
CA ASP A 33 -1.05 20.70 -7.88
C ASP A 33 -0.40 20.10 -9.14
N ASN A 34 0.67 19.33 -8.98
CA ASN A 34 1.34 18.69 -10.10
C ASN A 34 0.51 17.48 -10.57
N LYS A 35 -0.20 17.63 -11.70
CA LYS A 35 -1.05 16.58 -12.28
C LYS A 35 -0.34 15.25 -12.53
N LYS A 36 0.93 15.29 -12.96
CA LYS A 36 1.71 14.07 -13.21
C LYS A 36 2.02 13.37 -11.89
N TRP A 37 2.46 14.13 -10.88
CA TRP A 37 2.73 13.59 -9.56
C TRP A 37 1.48 13.04 -8.87
N HIS A 38 0.35 13.76 -8.97
CA HIS A 38 -0.93 13.28 -8.47
C HIS A 38 -1.32 11.93 -9.12
N ALA A 39 -1.10 11.77 -10.42
CA ALA A 39 -1.40 10.51 -11.12
C ALA A 39 -0.50 9.36 -10.62
N GLU A 40 0.80 9.61 -10.45
CA GLU A 40 1.74 8.63 -9.91
C GLU A 40 1.38 8.21 -8.48
N LEU A 41 1.07 9.16 -7.60
CA LEU A 41 0.62 8.88 -6.23
C LEU A 41 -0.69 8.08 -6.21
N LYS A 42 -1.63 8.38 -7.12
CA LYS A 42 -2.90 7.63 -7.23
C LYS A 42 -2.67 6.19 -7.67
N GLU A 43 -1.74 5.96 -8.60
CA GLU A 43 -1.37 4.61 -9.03
C GLU A 43 -0.71 3.84 -7.88
N GLN A 44 0.20 4.49 -7.15
CA GLN A 44 0.81 3.91 -5.96
C GLN A 44 -0.22 3.55 -4.88
N GLU A 45 -1.18 4.42 -4.60
CA GLU A 45 -2.29 4.13 -3.67
C GLU A 45 -3.05 2.87 -4.07
N ALA A 46 -3.36 2.71 -5.36
CA ALA A 46 -4.09 1.55 -5.86
C ALA A 46 -3.29 0.26 -5.68
N VAL A 47 -2.02 0.26 -6.09
CA VAL A 47 -1.13 -0.91 -5.97
C VAL A 47 -0.95 -1.32 -4.51
N LEU A 48 -0.68 -0.36 -3.63
CA LEU A 48 -0.45 -0.61 -2.22
C LEU A 48 -1.74 -1.02 -1.48
N GLY A 49 -2.88 -0.44 -1.85
CA GLY A 49 -4.20 -0.84 -1.35
C GLY A 49 -4.54 -2.29 -1.73
N ASP A 50 -4.25 -2.71 -2.96
CA ASP A 50 -4.46 -4.09 -3.42
C ASP A 50 -3.51 -5.07 -2.73
N ILE A 51 -2.27 -4.68 -2.43
CA ILE A 51 -1.36 -5.48 -1.61
C ILE A 51 -1.93 -5.64 -0.20
N LEU A 52 -2.35 -4.54 0.44
CA LEU A 52 -2.93 -4.58 1.79
C LEU A 52 -4.16 -5.50 1.86
N LYS A 53 -5.05 -5.42 0.85
CA LYS A 53 -6.23 -6.28 0.75
C LYS A 53 -5.86 -7.76 0.67
N ARG A 54 -4.85 -8.11 -0.16
CA ARG A 54 -4.36 -9.49 -0.27
C ARG A 54 -3.72 -9.98 1.02
N LEU A 55 -2.93 -9.15 1.68
CA LEU A 55 -2.30 -9.50 2.96
C LEU A 55 -3.35 -9.77 4.05
N LYS A 56 -4.39 -8.95 4.14
CA LYS A 56 -5.50 -9.15 5.11
C LYS A 56 -6.35 -10.38 4.81
N GLY A 57 -6.57 -10.67 3.52
CA GLY A 57 -7.28 -11.88 3.09
C GLY A 57 -6.49 -13.17 3.30
N ALA A 58 -5.15 -13.10 3.31
CA ALA A 58 -4.28 -14.24 3.58
C ALA A 58 -4.24 -14.63 5.08
N THR A 59 -4.66 -13.74 5.98
CA THR A 59 -4.78 -13.99 7.43
C THR A 59 -6.18 -14.45 7.88
N SER A 60 -7.09 -14.79 6.95
CA SER A 60 -8.46 -15.25 7.25
C SER A 60 -8.58 -16.76 7.24
#